data_AF-A0A699W5X1-F1
#
_entry.id   AF-A0A699W5X1-F1
#
_cell.length_a   1.000
_cell.length_b   1.000
_cell.length_c   1.000
_cell.angle_alpha   90.00
_cell.angle_beta   90.00
_cell.angle_gamma   90.00
#
_symmetry.space_group_name_H-M   'P 1'
#
loop_
_entity.id
_entity.type
_entity.pdbx_description
1 polymer ?
#
loop_
_entity_poly.entity_id
_entity_poly.type
_entity_poly.pdbx_seq_one_letter_code
_entity_poly.pdbx_strand_id
1 'polypeptide(L)'
;MSQLTITLDDNLLQAAQEYARQHGQKLDALVARLLADTVRPTASEPQQTETIEERLAMVRQLSGSVKLPADFDYRVVVAEELAKKYGI
;
A
#
# COMPACT_ATOMS: atom_id res chain seq x y z
N MET A 1 25.58 -10.33 -10.34
CA MET A 1 24.81 -9.20 -10.91
C MET A 1 24.13 -9.72 -12.15
N SER A 2 22.80 -9.63 -12.21
CA SER A 2 22.00 -10.05 -13.37
C SER A 2 21.56 -8.79 -14.12
N GLN A 3 21.72 -8.76 -15.44
CA GLN A 3 21.36 -7.62 -16.28
C GLN A 3 20.05 -7.94 -17.00
N LEU A 4 19.06 -7.06 -16.86
CA LEU A 4 17.76 -7.15 -17.54
C LEU A 4 17.64 -5.99 -18.52
N THR A 5 17.40 -6.30 -19.80
CA THR A 5 17.14 -5.29 -20.83
C THR A 5 15.69 -5.43 -21.25
N ILE A 6 14.88 -4.40 -20.98
CA ILE A 6 13.48 -4.32 -21.40
C ILE A 6 13.33 -3.23 -22.45
N THR A 7 12.56 -3.53 -23.50
CA THR A 7 12.16 -2.53 -24.49
C THR A 7 10.83 -1.94 -24.03
N LEU A 8 10.79 -0.62 -23.85
CA LEU A 8 9.62 0.15 -23.43
C LEU A 8 9.29 1.14 -24.54
N ASP A 9 8.02 1.54 -24.63
CA ASP A 9 7.62 2.63 -25.51
C ASP A 9 8.26 3.96 -25.07
N ASP A 10 8.63 4.80 -26.03
CA ASP A 10 9.28 6.09 -25.77
C ASP A 10 8.45 7.01 -24.85
N ASN A 11 7.13 6.98 -25.02
CA ASN A 11 6.19 7.73 -24.16
C ASN A 11 6.22 7.24 -22.71
N LEU A 12 6.31 5.92 -22.51
CA LEU A 12 6.35 5.32 -21.18
C LEU A 12 7.70 5.58 -20.52
N LEU A 13 8.80 5.58 -21.29
CA LEU A 13 10.13 5.91 -20.80
C LEU A 13 10.18 7.36 -20.28
N GLN A 14 9.60 8.31 -21.00
CA GLN A 14 9.52 9.72 -20.57
C GLN A 14 8.71 9.87 -19.27
N ALA A 15 7.52 9.25 -19.21
CA ALA A 15 6.68 9.28 -18.02
C ALA A 15 7.38 8.69 -16.79
N ALA A 16 8.11 7.58 -16.97
CA ALA A 16 8.85 6.94 -15.89
C ALA A 16 10.04 7.80 -15.40
N GLN A 17 10.76 8.45 -16.32
CA GLN A 17 11.84 9.38 -15.95
C GLN A 17 11.32 10.59 -15.18
N GLU A 18 10.19 11.15 -15.60
CA GLU A 18 9.57 12.28 -14.91
C GLU A 18 9.09 11.89 -13.51
N TYR A 19 8.42 10.74 -13.39
CA TYR A 19 8.01 10.20 -12.10
C TYR A 19 9.20 9.99 -11.15
N ALA A 20 10.29 9.41 -11.66
CA ALA A 20 11.52 9.19 -10.88
C ALA A 20 12.14 10.51 -10.39
N ARG A 21 12.18 11.54 -11.25
CA ARG A 21 12.69 12.87 -10.89
C ARG A 21 11.84 13.56 -9.82
N GLN A 22 10.51 13.49 -9.94
CA GLN A 22 9.59 14.07 -8.95
C GLN A 22 9.74 13.44 -7.57
N HIS A 23 10.05 12.14 -7.51
CA HIS A 23 10.24 11.40 -6.26
C HIS A 23 11.70 11.34 -5.79
N GLY A 24 12.63 12.02 -6.48
CA GLY A 24 14.06 12.03 -6.15
C GLY A 24 14.76 10.66 -6.27
N GLN A 25 14.20 9.75 -7.07
CA GLN A 25 14.69 8.39 -7.23
C GLN A 25 15.31 8.18 -8.62
N LYS A 26 16.23 7.23 -8.74
CA LYS A 26 16.77 6.79 -10.04
C LYS A 26 15.78 5.83 -10.69
N LEU A 27 15.67 5.88 -12.03
CA LEU A 27 14.78 5.00 -12.79
C LEU A 27 15.07 3.51 -12.52
N ASP A 28 16.35 3.12 -12.48
CA ASP A 28 16.75 1.74 -12.18
C ASP A 28 16.27 1.28 -10.79
N ALA A 29 16.33 2.18 -9.80
CA ALA A 29 15.88 1.89 -8.44
C ALA A 29 14.36 1.75 -8.38
N LEU A 30 13.64 2.59 -9.13
CA LEU A 30 12.18 2.50 -9.26
C LEU A 30 11.76 1.17 -9.90
N VAL A 31 12.39 0.80 -11.02
CA VAL A 31 12.08 -0.45 -11.73
C VAL A 31 12.43 -1.67 -10.87
N ALA A 32 13.60 -1.67 -10.22
CA ALA A 32 13.99 -2.74 -9.31
C ALA A 32 13.01 -2.89 -8.14
N ARG A 33 12.56 -1.78 -7.56
CA ARG A 33 11.56 -1.78 -6.48
C ARG A 33 10.21 -2.30 -6.97
N LEU A 34 9.72 -1.82 -8.12
CA LEU A 34 8.46 -2.29 -8.69
C LEU A 34 8.51 -3.79 -9.01
N LEU A 35 9.62 -4.28 -9.55
CA LEU A 35 9.85 -5.70 -9.79
C LEU A 35 9.89 -6.50 -8.48
N ALA A 36 10.55 -5.98 -7.43
CA ALA A 36 10.57 -6.62 -6.11
C ALA A 36 9.16 -6.68 -5.49
N ASP A 37 8.40 -5.59 -5.54
CA ASP A 37 7.04 -5.50 -4.99
C ASP A 37 6.06 -6.39 -5.78
N THR A 38 6.21 -6.49 -7.11
CA THR A 38 5.28 -7.21 -7.99
C THR A 38 5.60 -8.69 -8.13
N VAL A 39 6.89 -9.03 -8.28
CA VAL A 39 7.35 -10.39 -8.61
C VAL A 39 7.80 -11.14 -7.37
N ARG A 40 7.73 -10.51 -6.18
CA ARG A 40 8.16 -11.02 -4.86
C ARG A 40 8.24 -12.55 -4.88
N PRO A 41 9.44 -13.12 -5.13
CA PRO A 41 9.55 -14.54 -5.32
C PRO A 41 8.98 -15.18 -4.06
N THR A 42 8.12 -16.17 -4.22
CA THR A 42 7.52 -16.95 -3.12
C THR A 42 8.57 -17.77 -2.35
N ALA A 43 9.84 -17.40 -2.47
CA ALA A 43 10.99 -17.95 -1.79
C ALA A 43 11.38 -16.99 -0.66
N SER A 44 10.81 -17.27 0.51
CA SER A 44 11.54 -17.21 1.78
C SER A 44 12.05 -15.86 2.26
N GLU A 45 11.36 -14.76 2.01
CA GLU A 45 11.32 -13.68 3.00
C GLU A 45 10.05 -13.87 3.82
N PRO A 46 10.10 -13.97 5.16
CA PRO A 46 8.88 -13.82 5.92
C PRO A 46 8.36 -12.44 5.52
N GLN A 47 7.23 -12.41 4.82
CA GLN A 47 6.43 -11.21 4.81
C GLN A 47 6.40 -10.79 6.29
N GLN A 48 6.93 -9.62 6.61
CA GLN A 48 6.44 -8.86 7.75
C GLN A 48 4.98 -8.51 7.39
N THR A 49 4.16 -9.54 7.25
CA THR A 49 2.73 -9.45 7.46
C THR A 49 2.72 -9.12 8.91
N GLU A 50 2.57 -7.84 9.22
CA GLU A 50 2.30 -7.42 10.58
C GLU A 50 1.26 -8.40 11.09
N THR A 51 1.65 -9.15 12.11
CA THR A 51 0.77 -10.10 12.75
C THR A 51 -0.49 -9.33 13.13
N ILE A 52 -1.62 -10.04 13.21
CA ILE A 52 -2.87 -9.40 13.63
C ILE A 52 -2.66 -8.60 14.94
N GLU A 53 -1.74 -9.06 15.79
CA GLU A 53 -1.29 -8.40 17.02
C GLU A 53 -0.53 -7.10 16.79
N GLU A 54 0.44 -7.05 15.86
CA GLU A 54 1.17 -5.82 15.50
C GLU A 54 0.23 -4.76 14.91
N ARG A 55 -0.70 -5.18 14.03
CA ARG A 55 -1.75 -4.30 13.51
C ARG A 55 -2.68 -3.81 14.61
N LEU A 56 -3.06 -4.69 15.55
CA LEU A 56 -3.87 -4.31 16.70
C LEU A 56 -3.13 -3.32 17.61
N ALA A 57 -1.81 -3.46 17.77
CA ALA A 57 -1.00 -2.58 18.59
C ALA A 57 -1.01 -1.14 18.03
N MET A 58 -0.86 -0.97 16.71
CA MET A 58 -0.97 0.33 16.06
C MET A 58 -2.38 0.93 16.22
N VAL A 59 -3.43 0.13 16.03
CA VAL A 59 -4.82 0.57 16.23
C VAL A 59 -5.08 0.94 17.71
N ARG A 60 -4.51 0.20 18.66
CA ARG A 60 -4.62 0.50 20.09
C ARG A 60 -3.86 1.77 20.48
N GLN A 61 -2.72 2.06 19.88
CA GLN A 61 -2.01 3.33 20.10
C GLN A 61 -2.84 4.55 19.66
N LEU A 62 -3.75 4.37 18.70
CA LEU A 62 -4.67 5.40 18.24
C LEU A 62 -5.96 5.47 19.08
N SER A 63 -6.20 4.49 19.97
CA SER A 63 -7.37 4.48 20.85
C SER A 63 -7.29 5.61 21.87
N GLY A 64 -8.36 6.40 21.99
CA GLY A 64 -8.42 7.61 22.82
C GLY A 64 -8.20 8.94 22.08
N SER A 65 -7.64 8.92 20.86
CA SER A 65 -7.53 10.11 19.99
C SER A 65 -8.87 10.50 19.34
N VAL A 66 -9.83 9.57 19.30
CA VAL A 66 -11.17 9.79 18.75
C VAL A 66 -12.17 9.80 19.89
N LYS A 67 -12.88 10.92 20.07
CA LYS A 67 -13.99 11.04 21.02
C LYS A 67 -15.27 10.60 20.31
N LEU A 68 -15.87 9.53 20.81
CA LEU A 68 -17.15 9.02 20.34
C LEU A 68 -18.24 9.34 21.36
N PRO A 69 -19.49 9.55 20.92
CA PRO A 69 -20.64 9.63 21.81
C PRO A 69 -20.77 8.36 22.68
N ALA A 70 -21.33 8.48 23.88
CA ALA A 70 -21.51 7.35 24.81
C ALA A 70 -22.43 6.26 24.24
N ASP A 71 -23.26 6.65 23.29
CA ASP A 71 -24.34 5.92 22.63
C ASP A 71 -23.95 5.45 21.22
N PHE A 72 -22.65 5.49 20.89
CA PHE A 72 -22.14 5.04 19.61
C PHE A 72 -22.14 3.51 19.47
N ASP A 73 -22.97 2.96 18.58
CA ASP A 73 -22.89 1.56 18.14
C ASP A 73 -22.16 1.46 16.80
N TYR A 74 -20.93 0.93 16.84
CA TYR A 74 -20.09 0.77 15.65
C TYR A 74 -20.74 -0.10 14.57
N ARG A 75 -21.62 -1.03 14.95
CA ARG A 75 -22.24 -1.98 14.02
C ARG A 75 -23.25 -1.28 13.10
N VAL A 76 -23.99 -0.32 13.66
CA VAL A 76 -24.97 0.46 12.91
C VAL A 76 -24.27 1.34 11.89
N VAL A 77 -23.23 2.06 12.30
CA VAL A 77 -22.46 2.94 11.41
C VAL A 77 -21.78 2.17 10.28
N VAL A 78 -21.18 1.01 10.59
CA VAL A 78 -20.56 0.17 9.55
C VAL A 78 -21.61 -0.34 8.56
N ALA A 79 -22.79 -0.76 9.02
CA ALA A 79 -23.87 -1.21 8.16
C ALA A 79 -24.40 -0.08 7.26
N GLU A 80 -24.58 1.13 7.80
CA GLU A 80 -25.01 2.31 7.03
C GLU A 80 -23.98 2.72 5.97
N GLU A 81 -22.70 2.74 6.31
CA GLU A 81 -21.64 3.11 5.35
C GLU A 81 -21.45 2.04 4.27
N LEU A 82 -21.64 0.76 4.60
CA LEU A 82 -21.66 -0.31 3.60
C LEU A 82 -22.87 -0.19 2.67
N ALA A 83 -24.06 0.09 3.22
CA ALA A 83 -25.26 0.33 2.44
C ALA A 83 -25.08 1.52 1.48
N LYS A 84 -24.53 2.64 1.96
CA LYS A 84 -24.17 3.80 1.12
C LYS A 84 -23.15 3.46 0.04
N LYS A 85 -22.10 2.71 0.39
CA LYS A 85 -21.02 2.36 -0.54
C LYS A 85 -21.49 1.43 -1.65
N TYR A 86 -22.37 0.49 -1.33
CA TYR A 86 -22.87 -0.52 -2.28
C TYR A 86 -24.27 -0.20 -2.83
N GLY A 87 -24.88 0.93 -2.44
CA GLY A 87 -26.15 1.42 -2.96
C GLY A 87 -27.37 0.55 -2.63
N ILE A 88 -27.38 -0.12 -1.48
CA ILE A 88 -28.48 -0.97 -1.01
C ILE A 88 -29.39 -0.19 -0.08
#